data_AF-A0A0F7SDH5-F1
#
_entry.id   AF-A0A0F7SDH5-F1
#
_cell.length_a   1.000
_cell.length_b   1.000
_cell.length_c   1.000
_cell.angle_alpha   90.00
_cell.angle_beta   90.00
_cell.angle_gamma   90.00
#
_symmetry.space_group_name_H-M   'P 1'
#
loop_
_entity.id
_entity.type
_entity.pdbx_description
1 polymer ?
#
loop_
_entity_poly.entity_id
_entity_poly.type
_entity_poly.pdbx_seq_one_letter_code
_entity_poly.pdbx_strand_id
1 'polypeptide(L)'
;MPSSNTSNHQPPQPDYIYRPEDPEYSDQFGADRQQPSNNNAASGLSQRYHQLSTNMEANEVKTLTRMQILTPLSVLLQMGVMILCGSKLIKPNLQQVSRRHPTYLSPQDSFVLFYWAVLYVLLIGFSVFLLLSRMPETKKALVHGVGTRLALANYLMVLWAIFWILHRPPTFILGTATLAVIAVILLFNALVLAVRYPPSPKHPLDWLFIHVPIKMFLVITIQYDLWQQLFVALGWDFGSGGHDALLQGLWPAFGIITGLGAFSALWIFATADLTWTAAGIYLNLGLLWHKHFSLIGGRDDGEPRPAPLTAAIILSISLQAVALLAAPADEAGAPATAKQNKIVDVADEEAAAESSGATVTPTKVTRKLGGSANGSPTKK
;
A
#
# COMPACT_ATOMS: atom_id res chain seq x y z
N MET A 1 -14.57 6.90 80.24
CA MET A 1 -15.70 5.94 80.06
C MET A 1 -15.84 5.65 78.57
N PRO A 2 -16.19 4.42 78.18
CA PRO A 2 -15.27 3.56 77.43
C PRO A 2 -15.59 3.37 75.94
N SER A 3 -14.54 2.96 75.23
CA SER A 3 -14.50 2.47 73.84
C SER A 3 -15.26 1.15 73.68
N SER A 4 -16.06 1.03 72.62
CA SER A 4 -16.71 -0.22 72.21
C SER A 4 -16.15 -0.71 70.88
N ASN A 5 -15.39 -1.80 70.98
CA ASN A 5 -14.94 -2.68 69.91
C ASN A 5 -16.13 -3.28 69.16
N THR A 6 -16.06 -3.29 67.82
CA THR A 6 -16.87 -4.14 66.95
C THR A 6 -16.03 -5.34 66.52
N SER A 7 -16.40 -6.51 67.02
CA SER A 7 -15.81 -7.81 66.72
C SER A 7 -16.39 -8.38 65.42
N ASN A 8 -15.50 -8.72 64.47
CA ASN A 8 -15.83 -9.46 63.26
C ASN A 8 -16.18 -10.92 63.60
N HIS A 9 -17.35 -11.36 63.13
CA HIS A 9 -17.73 -12.76 63.08
C HIS A 9 -16.98 -13.48 61.96
N GLN A 10 -16.26 -14.55 62.30
CA GLN A 10 -15.66 -15.49 61.37
C GLN A 10 -16.43 -16.82 61.47
N PRO A 11 -16.96 -17.36 60.36
CA PRO A 11 -17.71 -18.62 60.38
C PRO A 11 -16.80 -19.83 60.63
N PRO A 12 -17.32 -20.92 61.23
CA PRO A 12 -16.56 -22.10 61.60
C PRO A 12 -16.02 -22.85 60.38
N GLN A 13 -14.76 -23.29 60.45
CA GLN A 13 -14.13 -24.17 59.46
C GLN A 13 -14.72 -25.58 59.55
N PRO A 14 -14.96 -26.27 58.41
CA PRO A 14 -15.37 -27.66 58.40
C PRO A 14 -14.18 -28.60 58.65
N ASP A 15 -14.37 -29.56 59.57
CA ASP A 15 -13.49 -30.72 59.76
C ASP A 15 -13.48 -31.57 58.48
N TYR A 16 -12.36 -31.52 57.74
CA TYR A 16 -12.13 -32.42 56.63
C TYR A 16 -11.56 -33.75 57.14
N ILE A 17 -12.37 -34.80 57.04
CA ILE A 17 -11.96 -36.19 57.23
C ILE A 17 -11.13 -36.62 56.02
N TYR A 18 -9.86 -36.94 56.25
CA TYR A 18 -8.88 -37.30 55.22
C TYR A 18 -9.26 -38.60 54.49
N ARG A 19 -9.39 -38.55 53.16
CA ARG A 19 -9.57 -39.71 52.29
C ARG A 19 -8.28 -39.94 51.49
N PRO A 20 -7.62 -41.11 51.55
CA PRO A 20 -6.31 -41.34 50.91
C PRO A 20 -6.27 -41.38 49.37
N GLU A 21 -7.31 -40.91 48.68
CA GLU A 21 -7.49 -41.11 47.24
C GLU A 21 -7.49 -39.79 46.44
N ASP A 22 -7.19 -38.64 47.07
CA ASP A 22 -7.16 -37.34 46.39
C ASP A 22 -5.84 -37.16 45.59
N PRO A 23 -5.89 -36.95 44.26
CA PRO A 23 -4.72 -36.94 43.37
C PRO A 23 -3.90 -35.64 43.41
N GLU A 24 -4.12 -34.76 44.40
CA GLU A 24 -3.39 -33.49 44.53
C GLU A 24 -2.14 -33.57 45.44
N TYR A 25 -1.74 -34.76 45.91
CA TYR A 25 -0.61 -34.92 46.85
C TYR A 25 0.57 -35.78 46.35
N SER A 26 0.56 -36.24 45.10
CA SER A 26 1.63 -37.09 44.55
C SER A 26 2.91 -36.35 44.16
N ASP A 27 2.94 -35.01 44.17
CA ASP A 27 4.10 -34.24 43.71
C ASP A 27 5.08 -33.84 44.84
N GLN A 28 4.86 -34.29 46.08
CA GLN A 28 5.67 -33.87 47.23
C GLN A 28 6.84 -34.79 47.62
N PHE A 29 7.15 -35.84 46.85
CA PHE A 29 8.32 -36.70 47.07
C PHE A 29 9.37 -36.61 45.94
N GLY A 30 9.73 -35.39 45.57
CA GLY A 30 10.76 -35.12 44.55
C GLY A 30 11.70 -33.96 44.84
N ALA A 31 11.80 -33.50 46.11
CA ALA A 31 12.56 -32.31 46.46
C ALA A 31 13.64 -32.57 47.52
N ASP A 32 14.58 -33.47 47.25
CA ASP A 32 15.84 -33.57 48.02
C ASP A 32 17.05 -33.91 47.12
N ARG A 33 17.22 -33.16 46.04
CA ARG A 33 18.52 -32.95 45.39
C ARG A 33 18.75 -31.47 45.18
N GLN A 34 19.31 -30.82 46.20
CA GLN A 34 19.93 -29.51 46.06
C GLN A 34 21.16 -29.63 45.16
N GLN A 35 20.98 -29.28 43.89
CA GLN A 35 22.04 -28.76 43.04
C GLN A 35 21.73 -27.27 42.89
N PRO A 36 22.63 -26.34 43.24
CA PRO A 36 22.34 -24.91 43.15
C PRO A 36 22.42 -24.48 41.68
N SER A 37 21.39 -24.78 40.89
CA SER A 37 21.19 -24.17 39.58
C SER A 37 20.41 -22.88 39.75
N ASN A 38 21.09 -21.80 39.39
CA ASN A 38 20.68 -20.41 39.43
C ASN A 38 19.35 -20.18 38.66
N ASN A 39 18.20 -20.33 39.34
CA ASN A 39 16.85 -20.27 38.74
C ASN A 39 16.34 -18.84 38.44
N ASN A 40 17.18 -17.82 38.58
CA ASN A 40 16.78 -16.43 38.30
C ASN A 40 16.75 -16.09 36.80
N ALA A 41 17.28 -16.95 35.92
CA ALA A 41 17.31 -16.72 34.48
C ALA A 41 16.01 -17.15 33.76
N ALA A 42 15.36 -18.23 34.21
CA ALA A 42 14.17 -18.79 33.56
C ALA A 42 12.88 -17.98 33.85
N SER A 43 12.75 -17.43 35.07
CA SER A 43 11.67 -16.51 35.43
C SER A 43 11.85 -15.14 34.76
N GLY A 44 13.09 -14.66 34.61
CA GLY A 44 13.40 -13.43 33.89
C GLY A 44 13.17 -13.53 32.38
N LEU A 45 13.36 -14.70 31.77
CA LEU A 45 13.05 -14.95 30.36
C LEU A 45 11.55 -15.08 30.12
N SER A 46 10.78 -15.74 30.98
CA SER A 46 9.31 -15.80 30.83
C SER A 46 8.65 -14.46 31.18
N GLN A 47 9.18 -13.70 32.15
CA GLN A 47 8.76 -12.32 32.40
C GLN A 47 9.19 -11.38 31.28
N ARG A 48 10.36 -11.55 30.66
CA ARG A 48 10.72 -10.81 29.44
C ARG A 48 9.87 -11.23 28.25
N TYR A 49 9.49 -12.50 28.12
CA TYR A 49 8.59 -12.97 27.06
C TYR A 49 7.18 -12.46 27.26
N HIS A 50 6.68 -12.46 28.50
CA HIS A 50 5.40 -11.83 28.85
C HIS A 50 5.47 -10.31 28.69
N GLN A 51 6.56 -9.65 29.09
CA GLN A 51 6.73 -8.20 28.90
C GLN A 51 6.91 -7.83 27.42
N LEU A 52 7.66 -8.59 26.60
CA LEU A 52 7.73 -8.38 25.15
C LEU A 52 6.38 -8.68 24.48
N SER A 53 5.68 -9.73 24.92
CA SER A 53 4.35 -10.10 24.41
C SER A 53 3.26 -9.12 24.82
N THR A 54 3.38 -8.43 25.95
CA THR A 54 2.44 -7.38 26.39
C THR A 54 2.82 -6.00 25.83
N ASN A 55 4.09 -5.80 25.46
CA ASN A 55 4.61 -4.60 24.82
C ASN A 55 4.65 -4.68 23.29
N MET A 56 4.33 -5.81 22.65
CA MET A 56 3.78 -5.81 21.30
C MET A 56 2.37 -5.22 21.44
N GLU A 57 2.35 -3.91 21.24
CA GLU A 57 1.69 -2.92 22.09
C GLU A 57 0.15 -2.98 21.99
N ALA A 58 -0.55 -2.66 23.08
CA ALA A 58 -1.98 -2.32 23.01
C ALA A 58 -2.28 -1.27 21.92
N ASN A 59 -1.30 -0.43 21.55
CA ASN A 59 -1.35 0.50 20.42
C ASN A 59 -1.28 -0.19 19.05
N GLU A 60 -0.46 -1.23 18.88
CA GLU A 60 -0.44 -2.04 17.66
C GLU A 60 -1.76 -2.78 17.47
N VAL A 61 -2.32 -3.38 18.53
CA VAL A 61 -3.62 -4.06 18.47
C VAL A 61 -4.75 -3.05 18.16
N LYS A 62 -4.72 -1.86 18.77
CA LYS A 62 -5.65 -0.76 18.44
C LYS A 62 -5.49 -0.28 17.00
N THR A 63 -4.26 -0.21 16.51
CA THR A 63 -3.95 0.22 15.14
C THR A 63 -4.39 -0.84 14.12
N LEU A 64 -4.13 -2.13 14.37
CA LEU A 64 -4.67 -3.25 13.61
C LEU A 64 -6.19 -3.18 13.54
N THR A 65 -6.84 -3.04 14.70
CA THR A 65 -8.30 -3.00 14.79
C THR A 65 -8.86 -1.80 14.02
N ARG A 66 -8.24 -0.62 14.15
CA ARG A 66 -8.62 0.56 13.36
C ARG A 66 -8.45 0.32 11.87
N MET A 67 -7.36 -0.31 11.42
CA MET A 67 -7.12 -0.60 10.01
C MET A 67 -8.09 -1.64 9.45
N GLN A 68 -8.39 -2.69 10.21
CA GLN A 68 -9.34 -3.73 9.83
C GLN A 68 -10.77 -3.21 9.70
N ILE A 69 -11.10 -2.11 10.40
CA ILE A 69 -12.39 -1.43 10.25
C ILE A 69 -12.33 -0.38 9.14
N LEU A 70 -11.27 0.44 9.11
CA LEU A 70 -11.13 1.59 8.22
C LEU A 70 -11.05 1.15 6.76
N THR A 71 -10.28 0.11 6.45
CA THR A 71 -10.06 -0.29 5.06
C THR A 71 -11.32 -0.82 4.40
N PRO A 72 -12.04 -1.82 4.95
CA PRO A 72 -13.31 -2.27 4.37
C PRO A 72 -14.35 -1.15 4.30
N LEU A 73 -14.42 -0.31 5.34
CA LEU A 73 -15.32 0.85 5.35
C LEU A 73 -15.00 1.84 4.22
N SER A 74 -13.71 2.12 3.98
CA SER A 74 -13.29 3.01 2.89
C SER A 74 -13.66 2.47 1.51
N VAL A 75 -13.51 1.15 1.28
CA VAL A 75 -13.87 0.49 0.02
C VAL A 75 -15.38 0.53 -0.19
N LEU A 76 -16.17 0.22 0.85
CA LEU A 76 -17.63 0.28 0.78
C LEU A 76 -18.13 1.70 0.52
N LEU A 77 -17.53 2.70 1.18
CA LEU A 77 -17.87 4.10 0.96
C LEU A 77 -17.54 4.53 -0.47
N GLN A 78 -16.34 4.22 -0.96
CA GLN A 78 -15.93 4.54 -2.32
C GLN A 78 -16.86 3.91 -3.35
N MET A 79 -17.12 2.61 -3.23
CA MET A 79 -18.02 1.89 -4.12
C MET A 79 -19.44 2.49 -4.06
N GLY A 80 -19.97 2.75 -2.87
CA GLY A 80 -21.30 3.33 -2.69
C GLY A 80 -21.44 4.71 -3.34
N VAL A 81 -20.46 5.59 -3.15
CA VAL A 81 -20.46 6.92 -3.77
C VAL A 81 -20.29 6.82 -5.28
N MET A 82 -19.41 5.95 -5.79
CA MET A 82 -19.21 5.79 -7.22
C MET A 82 -20.45 5.23 -7.92
N ILE A 83 -21.16 4.28 -7.30
CA ILE A 83 -22.46 3.79 -7.79
C ILE A 83 -23.48 4.94 -7.77
N LEU A 84 -23.58 5.69 -6.67
CA LEU A 84 -24.53 6.79 -6.55
C LEU A 84 -24.27 7.89 -7.60
N CYS A 85 -23.02 8.34 -7.73
CA CYS A 85 -22.57 9.33 -8.70
C CYS A 85 -22.64 8.83 -10.15
N GLY A 86 -22.55 7.52 -10.40
CA GLY A 86 -22.73 6.90 -11.71
C GLY A 86 -24.19 6.60 -12.07
N SER A 87 -25.08 6.53 -11.08
CA SER A 87 -26.49 6.19 -11.27
C SER A 87 -27.27 7.28 -12.00
N LYS A 88 -28.52 6.97 -12.36
CA LYS A 88 -29.46 7.95 -12.93
C LYS A 88 -30.08 8.89 -11.86
N LEU A 89 -29.77 8.67 -10.58
CA LEU A 89 -30.35 9.44 -9.46
C LEU A 89 -29.75 10.84 -9.34
N ILE A 90 -28.48 11.00 -9.71
CA ILE A 90 -27.77 12.29 -9.68
C ILE A 90 -27.65 12.81 -11.12
N LYS A 91 -27.94 14.10 -11.33
CA LYS A 91 -27.71 14.80 -12.59
C LYS A 91 -26.89 16.07 -12.33
N PRO A 92 -25.74 16.24 -13.00
CA PRO A 92 -25.13 15.28 -13.92
C PRO A 92 -24.50 14.08 -13.20
N ASN A 93 -24.52 12.91 -13.83
CA ASN A 93 -23.79 11.73 -13.34
C ASN A 93 -22.38 11.64 -13.95
N LEU A 94 -21.53 10.74 -13.42
CA LEU A 94 -20.12 10.57 -13.85
C LEU A 94 -20.00 10.41 -15.38
N GLN A 95 -20.85 9.57 -15.97
CA GLN A 95 -20.84 9.27 -17.39
C GLN A 95 -21.32 10.45 -18.24
N GLN A 96 -22.32 11.21 -17.77
CA GLN A 96 -22.81 12.40 -18.44
C GLN A 96 -21.77 13.52 -18.46
N VAL A 97 -21.01 13.70 -17.37
CA VAL A 97 -19.89 14.66 -17.36
C VAL A 97 -18.80 14.21 -18.33
N SER A 98 -18.41 12.93 -18.31
CA SER A 98 -17.41 12.38 -19.23
C SER A 98 -17.81 12.56 -20.71
N ARG A 99 -19.07 12.34 -21.05
CA ARG A 99 -19.58 12.53 -22.42
C ARG A 99 -19.69 13.99 -22.86
N ARG A 100 -19.78 14.93 -21.91
CA ARG A 100 -19.77 16.37 -22.23
C ARG A 100 -18.39 16.92 -22.48
N HIS A 101 -17.36 16.28 -21.91
CA HIS A 101 -15.98 16.69 -22.04
C HIS A 101 -15.11 15.58 -22.65
N PRO A 102 -15.38 15.17 -23.91
CA PRO A 102 -14.53 14.18 -24.55
C PRO A 102 -13.16 14.83 -24.85
N THR A 103 -12.11 14.10 -24.50
CA THR A 103 -10.71 14.44 -24.74
C THR A 103 -10.04 13.32 -25.50
N TYR A 104 -8.91 13.56 -26.17
CA TYR A 104 -8.12 12.49 -26.81
C TYR A 104 -7.72 11.35 -25.87
N LEU A 105 -7.75 11.56 -24.55
CA LEU A 105 -7.42 10.57 -23.54
C LEU A 105 -8.65 9.89 -22.94
N SER A 106 -9.85 10.17 -23.44
CA SER A 106 -11.09 9.53 -22.99
C SER A 106 -11.21 8.12 -23.61
N PRO A 107 -11.13 7.04 -22.81
CA PRO A 107 -11.35 5.68 -23.28
C PRO A 107 -12.85 5.38 -23.43
N GLN A 108 -13.17 4.24 -24.04
CA GLN A 108 -14.55 3.78 -24.14
C GLN A 108 -15.15 3.45 -22.75
N ASP A 109 -16.37 3.96 -22.49
CA ASP A 109 -17.12 3.77 -21.24
C ASP A 109 -17.15 2.29 -20.77
N SER A 110 -17.39 1.34 -21.68
CA SER A 110 -17.50 -0.09 -21.35
C SER A 110 -16.19 -0.68 -20.83
N PHE A 111 -15.05 -0.26 -21.39
CA PHE A 111 -13.74 -0.74 -20.94
C PHE A 111 -13.45 -0.25 -19.53
N VAL A 112 -13.68 1.03 -19.27
CA VAL A 112 -13.49 1.65 -17.95
C VAL A 112 -14.40 1.01 -16.92
N LEU A 113 -15.68 0.83 -17.24
CA LEU A 113 -16.64 0.24 -16.30
C LEU A 113 -16.27 -1.20 -15.93
N PHE A 114 -15.86 -2.01 -16.92
CA PHE A 114 -15.39 -3.37 -16.65
C PHE A 114 -14.11 -3.37 -15.80
N TYR A 115 -13.16 -2.48 -16.11
CA TYR A 115 -11.94 -2.34 -15.32
C TYR A 115 -12.23 -2.02 -13.86
N TRP A 116 -13.09 -1.03 -13.61
CA TRP A 116 -13.51 -0.65 -12.27
C TRP A 116 -14.29 -1.77 -11.57
N ALA A 117 -15.13 -2.52 -12.29
CA ALA A 117 -15.84 -3.66 -11.73
C ALA A 117 -14.87 -4.74 -11.21
N VAL A 118 -13.87 -5.11 -12.02
CA VAL A 118 -12.81 -6.06 -11.62
C VAL A 118 -12.02 -5.51 -10.43
N LEU A 119 -11.64 -4.22 -10.48
CA LEU A 119 -10.92 -3.58 -9.39
C LEU A 119 -11.73 -3.59 -8.08
N TYR A 120 -13.04 -3.31 -8.11
CA TYR A 120 -13.88 -3.39 -6.91
C TYR A 120 -14.00 -4.80 -6.36
N VAL A 121 -14.11 -5.82 -7.22
CA VAL A 121 -14.09 -7.23 -6.77
C VAL A 121 -12.78 -7.54 -6.05
N LEU A 122 -11.64 -7.07 -6.58
CA LEU A 122 -10.33 -7.25 -5.94
C LEU A 122 -10.18 -6.45 -4.65
N LEU A 123 -10.71 -5.23 -4.57
CA LEU A 123 -10.70 -4.39 -3.37
C LEU A 123 -11.58 -4.97 -2.24
N ILE A 124 -12.72 -5.55 -2.60
CA ILE A 124 -13.55 -6.32 -1.66
C ILE A 124 -12.80 -7.58 -1.22
N GLY A 125 -12.19 -8.30 -2.15
CA GLY A 125 -11.36 -9.47 -1.85
C GLY A 125 -10.20 -9.14 -0.91
N PHE A 126 -9.50 -8.02 -1.14
CA PHE A 126 -8.48 -7.48 -0.23
C PHE A 126 -9.06 -7.22 1.16
N SER A 127 -10.23 -6.59 1.24
CA SER A 127 -10.89 -6.26 2.52
C SER A 127 -11.29 -7.52 3.30
N VAL A 128 -11.78 -8.56 2.61
CA VAL A 128 -12.08 -9.86 3.24
C VAL A 128 -10.79 -10.56 3.65
N PHE A 129 -9.77 -10.54 2.79
CA PHE A 129 -8.47 -11.15 3.06
C PHE A 129 -7.79 -10.53 4.29
N LEU A 130 -7.92 -9.20 4.49
CA LEU A 130 -7.48 -8.49 5.70
C LEU A 130 -8.10 -9.04 6.99
N LEU A 131 -9.38 -9.42 6.94
CA LEU A 131 -10.11 -9.92 8.10
C LEU A 131 -9.77 -11.39 8.38
N LEU A 132 -9.52 -12.17 7.33
CA LEU A 132 -9.26 -13.61 7.44
C LEU A 132 -7.77 -13.95 7.65
N SER A 133 -6.85 -13.04 7.28
CA SER A 133 -5.41 -13.34 7.33
C SER A 133 -4.91 -13.51 8.77
N ARG A 134 -4.40 -14.71 9.05
CA ARG A 134 -3.83 -15.08 10.36
C ARG A 134 -2.30 -14.97 10.39
N MET A 135 -1.65 -14.81 9.24
CA MET A 135 -0.19 -14.84 9.14
C MET A 135 0.45 -13.54 9.64
N PRO A 136 1.53 -13.62 10.45
CA PRO A 136 2.18 -12.44 11.03
C PRO A 136 2.88 -11.57 9.97
N GLU A 137 3.43 -12.18 8.92
CA GLU A 137 4.11 -11.49 7.82
C GLU A 137 3.15 -10.61 7.02
N THR A 138 2.00 -11.17 6.63
CA THR A 138 0.92 -10.45 5.97
C THR A 138 0.41 -9.32 6.87
N LYS A 139 0.18 -9.59 8.17
CA LYS A 139 -0.22 -8.54 9.13
C LYS A 139 0.78 -7.40 9.21
N LYS A 140 2.10 -7.68 9.20
CA LYS A 140 3.13 -6.63 9.25
C LYS A 140 3.06 -5.72 8.01
N ALA A 141 2.95 -6.29 6.81
CA ALA A 141 2.79 -5.53 5.57
C ALA A 141 1.52 -4.66 5.57
N LEU A 142 0.42 -5.23 6.06
CA LEU A 142 -0.87 -4.56 6.12
C LEU A 142 -0.88 -3.40 7.12
N VAL A 143 -0.26 -3.59 8.28
CA VAL A 143 -0.25 -2.64 9.39
C VAL A 143 0.74 -1.49 9.16
N HIS A 144 1.89 -1.78 8.57
CA HIS A 144 2.98 -0.80 8.48
C HIS A 144 2.98 0.04 7.21
N GLY A 145 2.05 -0.16 6.27
CA GLY A 145 2.03 0.71 5.10
C GLY A 145 0.89 0.60 4.12
N VAL A 146 0.26 -0.57 3.99
CA VAL A 146 -0.61 -0.80 2.84
C VAL A 146 -2.07 -0.39 3.12
N GLY A 147 -2.61 -0.74 4.29
CA GLY A 147 -4.04 -0.56 4.60
C GLY A 147 -4.49 0.89 4.76
N THR A 148 -3.71 1.71 5.47
CA THR A 148 -4.05 3.13 5.72
C THR A 148 -3.90 4.00 4.49
N ARG A 149 -2.85 3.78 3.69
CA ARG A 149 -2.62 4.49 2.43
C ARG A 149 -3.70 4.18 1.41
N LEU A 150 -4.10 2.91 1.30
CA LEU A 150 -5.22 2.52 0.45
C LEU A 150 -6.53 3.13 0.93
N ALA A 151 -6.81 3.11 2.24
CA ALA A 151 -8.02 3.73 2.77
C ALA A 151 -8.07 5.23 2.48
N LEU A 152 -6.94 5.94 2.64
CA LEU A 152 -6.83 7.35 2.28
C LEU A 152 -7.07 7.58 0.77
N ALA A 153 -6.48 6.75 -0.10
CA ALA A 153 -6.71 6.83 -1.55
C ALA A 153 -8.21 6.63 -1.90
N ASN A 154 -8.89 5.69 -1.25
CA ASN A 154 -10.32 5.46 -1.44
C ASN A 154 -11.17 6.67 -1.01
N TYR A 155 -10.84 7.29 0.13
CA TYR A 155 -11.52 8.52 0.57
C TYR A 155 -11.27 9.71 -0.36
N LEU A 156 -10.05 9.86 -0.86
CA LEU A 156 -9.75 10.89 -1.85
C LEU A 156 -10.47 10.61 -3.17
N MET A 157 -10.66 9.34 -3.54
CA MET A 157 -11.40 9.00 -4.76
C MET A 157 -12.90 9.32 -4.65
N VAL A 158 -13.48 9.17 -3.45
CA VAL A 158 -14.82 9.69 -3.13
C VAL A 158 -14.87 11.20 -3.36
N LEU A 159 -13.89 11.94 -2.83
CA LEU A 159 -13.82 13.39 -2.97
C LEU A 159 -13.66 13.81 -4.44
N TRP A 160 -12.83 13.10 -5.20
CA TRP A 160 -12.69 13.31 -6.63
C TRP A 160 -14.02 13.13 -7.37
N ALA A 161 -14.77 12.06 -7.08
CA ALA A 161 -16.06 11.82 -7.72
C ALA A 161 -17.04 12.98 -7.51
N ILE A 162 -17.04 13.57 -6.30
CA ILE A 162 -17.83 14.76 -5.99
C ILE A 162 -17.36 15.95 -6.83
N PHE A 163 -16.04 16.21 -6.90
CA PHE A 163 -15.49 17.30 -7.71
C PHE A 163 -15.80 17.16 -9.21
N TRP A 164 -15.81 15.92 -9.72
CA TRP A 164 -16.17 15.63 -11.10
C TRP A 164 -17.65 15.95 -11.40
N ILE A 165 -18.59 15.49 -10.56
CA ILE A 165 -20.02 15.71 -10.80
C ILE A 165 -20.44 17.17 -10.65
N LEU A 166 -19.71 17.97 -9.86
CA LEU A 166 -20.03 19.40 -9.69
C LEU A 166 -19.90 20.17 -11.00
N HIS A 167 -19.10 19.68 -11.96
CA HIS A 167 -19.01 20.21 -13.33
C HIS A 167 -18.78 21.73 -13.35
N ARG A 168 -17.83 22.21 -12.55
CA ARG A 168 -17.39 23.61 -12.53
C ARG A 168 -15.87 23.69 -12.80
N PRO A 169 -15.37 24.75 -13.43
CA PRO A 169 -13.93 24.92 -13.65
C PRO A 169 -13.05 24.76 -12.40
N PRO A 170 -13.35 25.39 -11.23
CA PRO A 170 -12.53 25.20 -10.04
C PRO A 170 -12.58 23.77 -9.49
N THR A 171 -13.70 23.05 -9.66
CA THR A 171 -13.81 21.68 -9.18
C THR A 171 -13.02 20.73 -10.06
N PHE A 172 -12.84 21.02 -11.35
CA PHE A 172 -11.93 20.26 -12.19
C PHE A 172 -10.48 20.41 -11.77
N ILE A 173 -10.04 21.62 -11.40
CA ILE A 173 -8.68 21.84 -10.87
C ILE A 173 -8.48 21.09 -9.55
N LEU A 174 -9.45 21.18 -8.63
CA LEU A 174 -9.42 20.44 -7.36
C LEU A 174 -9.45 18.92 -7.59
N GLY A 175 -10.21 18.45 -8.57
CA GLY A 175 -10.26 17.06 -9.01
C GLY A 175 -8.89 16.58 -9.49
N THR A 176 -8.21 17.37 -10.34
CA THR A 176 -6.85 17.06 -10.82
C THR A 176 -5.87 16.97 -9.66
N ALA A 177 -5.89 17.95 -8.75
CA ALA A 177 -5.02 17.94 -7.58
C ALA A 177 -5.27 16.71 -6.70
N THR A 178 -6.54 16.34 -6.51
CA THR A 178 -6.93 15.15 -5.73
C THR A 178 -6.42 13.87 -6.39
N LEU A 179 -6.58 13.70 -7.70
CA LEU A 179 -6.04 12.56 -8.44
C LEU A 179 -4.51 12.51 -8.43
N ALA A 180 -3.83 13.66 -8.48
CA ALA A 180 -2.37 13.71 -8.36
C ALA A 180 -1.91 13.20 -6.97
N VAL A 181 -2.60 13.59 -5.91
CA VAL A 181 -2.33 13.08 -4.55
C VAL A 181 -2.61 11.58 -4.46
N ILE A 182 -3.73 11.10 -5.03
CA ILE A 182 -4.04 9.66 -5.10
C ILE A 182 -2.92 8.90 -5.83
N ALA A 183 -2.49 9.39 -6.99
CA ALA A 183 -1.42 8.80 -7.78
C ALA A 183 -0.11 8.68 -6.98
N VAL A 184 0.29 9.74 -6.26
CA VAL A 184 1.49 9.73 -5.42
C VAL A 184 1.38 8.72 -4.28
N ILE A 185 0.23 8.68 -3.59
CA ILE A 185 0.00 7.72 -2.50
C ILE A 185 0.06 6.28 -3.02
N LEU A 186 -0.60 6.00 -4.14
CA LEU A 186 -0.64 4.67 -4.75
C LEU A 186 0.72 4.27 -5.33
N LEU A 187 1.47 5.20 -5.93
CA LEU A 187 2.82 4.96 -6.44
C LEU A 187 3.78 4.62 -5.31
N PHE A 188 3.74 5.39 -4.22
CA PHE A 188 4.51 5.09 -3.03
C PHE A 188 4.13 3.72 -2.44
N ASN A 189 2.84 3.38 -2.44
CA ASN A 189 2.38 2.08 -1.97
C ASN A 189 2.89 0.93 -2.86
N ALA A 190 2.81 1.10 -4.19
CA ALA A 190 3.32 0.13 -5.16
C ALA A 190 4.84 -0.05 -5.05
N LEU A 191 5.60 1.05 -4.83
CA LEU A 191 7.04 0.98 -4.62
C LEU A 191 7.41 0.25 -3.33
N VAL A 192 6.71 0.54 -2.22
CA VAL A 192 6.91 -0.20 -0.96
C VAL A 192 6.59 -1.67 -1.13
N LEU A 193 5.52 -2.02 -1.84
CA LEU A 193 5.20 -3.41 -2.16
C LEU A 193 6.25 -4.08 -3.05
N ALA A 194 6.83 -3.35 -4.01
CA ALA A 194 7.88 -3.89 -4.87
C ALA A 194 9.19 -4.14 -4.10
N VAL A 195 9.58 -3.23 -3.21
CA VAL A 195 10.89 -3.27 -2.55
C VAL A 195 10.89 -3.99 -1.20
N ARG A 196 9.87 -3.77 -0.37
CA ARG A 196 9.82 -4.28 1.02
C ARG A 196 9.07 -5.61 1.13
N TYR A 197 8.09 -5.84 0.26
CA TYR A 197 7.19 -7.00 0.33
C TYR A 197 7.02 -7.64 -1.05
N PRO A 198 8.11 -8.06 -1.73
CA PRO A 198 8.03 -8.56 -3.11
C PRO A 198 7.11 -9.79 -3.20
N PRO A 199 6.43 -9.96 -4.34
CA PRO A 199 5.49 -11.05 -4.50
C PRO A 199 6.18 -12.40 -4.47
N SER A 200 5.69 -13.30 -3.61
CA SER A 200 6.20 -14.66 -3.50
C SER A 200 5.31 -15.63 -4.27
N PRO A 201 5.85 -16.48 -5.16
CA PRO A 201 5.07 -17.49 -5.87
C PRO A 201 4.45 -18.54 -4.94
N LYS A 202 4.93 -18.63 -3.69
CA LYS A 202 4.38 -19.54 -2.66
C LYS A 202 3.03 -19.06 -2.12
N HIS A 203 2.71 -17.77 -2.27
CA HIS A 203 1.48 -17.16 -1.76
C HIS A 203 0.74 -16.40 -2.88
N PRO A 204 0.14 -17.12 -3.84
CA PRO A 204 -0.49 -16.51 -5.00
C PRO A 204 -1.72 -15.65 -4.63
N LEU A 205 -2.40 -15.97 -3.52
CA LEU A 205 -3.52 -15.18 -3.02
C LEU A 205 -3.09 -13.86 -2.40
N ASP A 206 -1.95 -13.83 -1.70
CA ASP A 206 -1.36 -12.59 -1.18
C ASP A 206 -0.98 -11.67 -2.34
N TRP A 207 -0.39 -12.21 -3.41
CA TRP A 207 -0.16 -11.45 -4.63
C TRP A 207 -1.46 -10.91 -5.23
N LEU A 208 -2.46 -11.77 -5.44
CA LEU A 208 -3.71 -11.42 -6.11
C LEU A 208 -4.51 -10.36 -5.34
N PHE A 209 -4.60 -10.45 -4.02
CA PHE A 209 -5.45 -9.55 -3.24
C PHE A 209 -4.69 -8.35 -2.66
N ILE A 210 -3.37 -8.42 -2.47
CA ILE A 210 -2.60 -7.28 -1.96
C ILE A 210 -2.03 -6.46 -3.12
N HIS A 211 -1.32 -7.10 -4.05
CA HIS A 211 -0.57 -6.36 -5.07
C HIS A 211 -1.45 -5.91 -6.23
N VAL A 212 -2.30 -6.80 -6.74
CA VAL A 212 -3.08 -6.54 -7.96
C VAL A 212 -4.01 -5.33 -7.83
N PRO A 213 -4.90 -5.21 -6.81
CA PRO A 213 -5.82 -4.07 -6.74
C PRO A 213 -5.09 -2.72 -6.62
N ILE A 214 -4.00 -2.66 -5.86
CA ILE A 214 -3.23 -1.41 -5.68
C ILE A 214 -2.59 -0.99 -7.00
N LYS A 215 -1.98 -1.93 -7.71
CA LYS A 215 -1.36 -1.67 -9.02
C LYS A 215 -2.39 -1.31 -10.07
N MET A 216 -3.52 -2.02 -10.12
CA MET A 216 -4.61 -1.68 -11.03
C MET A 216 -5.18 -0.28 -10.74
N PHE A 217 -5.39 0.05 -9.47
CA PHE A 217 -5.88 1.38 -9.09
C PHE A 217 -4.87 2.47 -9.47
N LEU A 218 -3.58 2.23 -9.24
CA LEU A 218 -2.52 3.14 -9.65
C LEU A 218 -2.53 3.36 -11.17
N VAL A 219 -2.53 2.27 -11.95
CA VAL A 219 -2.43 2.30 -13.41
C VAL A 219 -3.56 3.10 -14.04
N ILE A 220 -4.83 2.89 -13.64
CA ILE A 220 -5.94 3.68 -14.18
C ILE A 220 -5.84 5.16 -13.80
N THR A 221 -5.42 5.44 -12.56
CA THR A 221 -5.27 6.81 -12.06
C THR A 221 -4.22 7.57 -12.88
N ILE A 222 -3.03 6.97 -13.10
CA ILE A 222 -1.92 7.65 -13.78
C ILE A 222 -2.00 7.59 -15.29
N GLN A 223 -2.68 6.61 -15.90
CA GLN A 223 -2.77 6.53 -17.35
C GLN A 223 -3.94 7.34 -17.90
N TYR A 224 -5.04 7.46 -17.14
CA TYR A 224 -6.29 8.01 -17.66
C TYR A 224 -6.84 9.11 -16.77
N ASP A 225 -7.28 8.77 -15.56
CA ASP A 225 -8.13 9.65 -14.77
C ASP A 225 -7.47 11.02 -14.55
N LEU A 226 -6.18 11.02 -14.18
CA LEU A 226 -5.42 12.24 -13.94
C LEU A 226 -5.36 13.15 -15.17
N TRP A 227 -5.06 12.56 -16.33
CA TRP A 227 -4.84 13.33 -17.56
C TRP A 227 -6.15 13.75 -18.22
N GLN A 228 -7.17 12.89 -18.19
CA GLN A 228 -8.51 13.27 -18.63
C GLN A 228 -9.00 14.46 -17.80
N GLN A 229 -8.91 14.37 -16.47
CA GLN A 229 -9.28 15.46 -15.58
C GLN A 229 -8.47 16.74 -15.85
N LEU A 230 -7.16 16.61 -16.05
CA LEU A 230 -6.27 17.74 -16.36
C LEU A 230 -6.66 18.42 -17.67
N PHE A 231 -6.97 17.65 -18.72
CA PHE A 231 -7.36 18.21 -20.02
C PHE A 231 -8.64 19.01 -19.92
N VAL A 232 -9.64 18.49 -19.20
CA VAL A 232 -10.88 19.24 -18.93
C VAL A 232 -10.60 20.48 -18.09
N ALA A 233 -9.72 20.41 -17.09
CA ALA A 233 -9.34 21.56 -16.28
C ALA A 233 -8.61 22.65 -17.08
N LEU A 234 -7.83 22.26 -18.10
CA LEU A 234 -7.13 23.17 -19.02
C LEU A 234 -8.01 23.65 -20.18
N GLY A 235 -9.22 23.10 -20.34
CA GLY A 235 -10.10 23.37 -21.47
C GLY A 235 -9.63 22.76 -22.78
N TRP A 236 -8.76 21.74 -22.74
CA TRP A 236 -8.32 20.93 -23.90
C TRP A 236 -9.28 19.78 -24.20
N ASP A 237 -10.57 20.07 -24.10
CA ASP A 237 -11.67 19.15 -24.33
C ASP A 237 -12.68 19.78 -25.29
N PHE A 238 -13.44 18.93 -25.97
CA PHE A 238 -14.41 19.42 -26.95
C PHE A 238 -15.54 20.23 -26.31
N GLY A 239 -15.91 19.95 -25.06
CA GLY A 239 -16.99 20.62 -24.35
C GLY A 239 -16.69 22.09 -24.03
N SER A 240 -15.42 22.42 -23.80
CA SER A 240 -14.98 23.78 -23.43
C SER A 240 -14.79 24.71 -24.63
N GLY A 241 -14.36 24.21 -25.78
CA GLY A 241 -14.05 25.05 -26.94
C GLY A 241 -14.14 24.37 -28.30
N GLY A 242 -14.86 23.26 -28.41
CA GLY A 242 -15.09 22.55 -29.66
C GLY A 242 -13.81 21.92 -30.23
N HIS A 243 -13.74 21.87 -31.56
CA HIS A 243 -12.64 21.21 -32.27
C HIS A 243 -11.29 21.91 -32.06
N ASP A 244 -11.26 23.25 -31.99
CA ASP A 244 -10.02 24.01 -31.82
C ASP A 244 -9.37 23.75 -30.46
N ALA A 245 -10.17 23.68 -29.39
CA ALA A 245 -9.70 23.31 -28.06
C ALA A 245 -9.16 21.87 -28.02
N LEU A 246 -9.84 20.95 -28.71
CA LEU A 246 -9.38 19.56 -28.82
C LEU A 246 -8.04 19.48 -29.56
N LEU A 247 -7.86 20.21 -30.67
CA LEU A 247 -6.60 20.27 -31.41
C LEU A 247 -5.42 20.78 -30.57
N GLN A 248 -5.65 21.74 -29.67
CA GLN A 248 -4.61 22.21 -28.73
C GLN A 248 -4.12 21.08 -27.81
N GLY A 249 -5.02 20.17 -27.42
CA GLY A 249 -4.70 18.98 -26.62
C GLY A 249 -3.98 17.87 -27.37
N LEU A 250 -3.83 17.94 -28.70
CA LEU A 250 -3.30 16.84 -29.52
C LEU A 250 -1.86 16.46 -29.14
N TRP A 251 -0.95 17.43 -29.16
CA TRP A 251 0.47 17.20 -28.88
C TRP A 251 0.74 16.88 -27.41
N PRO A 252 0.09 17.54 -26.44
CA PRO A 252 0.13 17.10 -25.05
C PRO A 252 -0.35 15.65 -24.88
N ALA A 253 -1.45 15.24 -25.52
CA ALA A 253 -1.95 13.87 -25.43
C ALA A 253 -0.95 12.86 -26.02
N PHE A 254 -0.34 13.20 -27.16
CA PHE A 254 0.72 12.39 -27.75
C PHE A 254 1.91 12.22 -26.79
N GLY A 255 2.38 13.33 -26.20
CA GLY A 255 3.49 13.32 -25.24
C GLY A 255 3.16 12.48 -24.00
N ILE A 256 1.94 12.56 -23.49
CA ILE A 256 1.48 11.78 -22.33
C ILE A 256 1.42 10.28 -22.67
N ILE A 257 0.79 9.89 -23.78
CA ILE A 257 0.67 8.47 -24.16
C ILE A 257 2.05 7.85 -24.41
N THR A 258 2.91 8.54 -25.14
CA THR A 258 4.27 8.05 -25.43
C THR A 258 5.14 8.04 -24.17
N GLY A 259 5.11 9.10 -23.37
CA GLY A 259 5.86 9.22 -22.13
C GLY A 259 5.44 8.17 -21.08
N LEU A 260 4.14 7.97 -20.86
CA LEU A 260 3.64 6.93 -19.96
C LEU A 260 3.85 5.53 -20.50
N GLY A 261 3.80 5.35 -21.83
CA GLY A 261 4.15 4.08 -22.47
C GLY A 261 5.60 3.71 -22.22
N ALA A 262 6.54 4.66 -22.42
CA ALA A 262 7.94 4.48 -22.12
C ALA A 262 8.21 4.26 -20.62
N PHE A 263 7.59 5.06 -19.75
CA PHE A 263 7.68 4.89 -18.30
C PHE A 263 7.17 3.51 -17.87
N SER A 264 6.00 3.09 -18.38
CA SER A 264 5.44 1.78 -18.08
C SER A 264 6.34 0.65 -18.59
N ALA A 265 6.91 0.78 -19.79
CA ALA A 265 7.85 -0.20 -20.33
C ALA A 265 9.11 -0.32 -19.47
N LEU A 266 9.69 0.81 -19.03
CA LEU A 266 10.84 0.81 -18.10
C LEU A 266 10.49 0.14 -16.77
N TRP A 267 9.33 0.48 -16.20
CA TRP A 267 8.85 -0.13 -14.96
C TRP A 267 8.66 -1.64 -15.11
N ILE A 268 7.96 -2.08 -16.17
CA ILE A 268 7.69 -3.48 -16.47
C ILE A 268 9.00 -4.25 -16.68
N PHE A 269 9.93 -3.70 -17.46
CA PHE A 269 11.23 -4.33 -17.70
C PHE A 269 12.02 -4.51 -16.39
N ALA A 270 11.98 -3.51 -15.50
CA ALA A 270 12.71 -3.52 -14.24
C ALA A 270 12.04 -4.36 -13.13
N THR A 271 10.78 -4.76 -13.28
CA THR A 271 10.02 -5.42 -12.20
C THR A 271 9.29 -6.70 -12.63
N ALA A 272 9.35 -7.05 -13.92
CA ALA A 272 8.59 -8.13 -14.54
C ALA A 272 7.08 -8.10 -14.17
N ASP A 273 6.50 -6.90 -14.03
CA ASP A 273 5.17 -6.73 -13.46
C ASP A 273 4.04 -7.05 -14.45
N LEU A 274 3.53 -8.28 -14.37
CA LEU A 274 2.42 -8.75 -15.19
C LEU A 274 1.13 -7.94 -14.96
N THR A 275 0.84 -7.52 -13.73
CA THR A 275 -0.38 -6.76 -13.44
C THR A 275 -0.35 -5.42 -14.14
N TRP A 276 0.77 -4.70 -14.01
CA TRP A 276 0.95 -3.40 -14.65
C TRP A 276 0.81 -3.51 -16.16
N THR A 277 1.42 -4.55 -16.75
CA THR A 277 1.36 -4.81 -18.19
C THR A 277 -0.08 -5.09 -18.65
N ALA A 278 -0.77 -6.03 -18.00
CA ALA A 278 -2.13 -6.40 -18.37
C ALA A 278 -3.10 -5.22 -18.24
N ALA A 279 -3.01 -4.48 -17.14
CA ALA A 279 -3.82 -3.29 -16.91
C ALA A 279 -3.54 -2.19 -17.94
N GLY A 280 -2.27 -1.88 -18.20
CA GLY A 280 -1.87 -0.85 -19.16
C GLY A 280 -2.27 -1.20 -20.59
N ILE A 281 -2.06 -2.44 -21.03
CA ILE A 281 -2.51 -2.88 -22.36
C ILE A 281 -4.03 -2.82 -22.47
N TYR A 282 -4.76 -3.35 -21.47
CA TYR A 282 -6.23 -3.35 -21.48
C TYR A 282 -6.81 -1.94 -21.63
N LEU A 283 -6.29 -0.98 -20.89
CA LEU A 283 -6.80 0.40 -20.96
C LEU A 283 -6.41 1.08 -22.29
N ASN A 284 -5.21 0.83 -22.82
CA ASN A 284 -4.82 1.31 -24.16
C ASN A 284 -5.68 0.71 -25.27
N LEU A 285 -6.11 -0.54 -25.14
CA LEU A 285 -7.12 -1.14 -26.04
C LEU A 285 -8.45 -0.39 -25.93
N GLY A 286 -8.85 0.03 -24.73
CA GLY A 286 -10.03 0.88 -24.52
C GLY A 286 -9.96 2.24 -25.23
N LEU A 287 -8.77 2.81 -25.43
CA LEU A 287 -8.58 4.01 -26.27
C LEU A 287 -8.71 3.72 -27.76
N LEU A 288 -8.16 2.59 -28.22
CA LEU A 288 -8.18 2.20 -29.64
C LEU A 288 -9.58 1.73 -30.08
N TRP A 289 -10.34 1.09 -29.20
CA TRP A 289 -11.66 0.57 -29.52
C TRP A 289 -12.67 1.67 -29.83
N HIS A 290 -12.40 2.90 -29.40
CA HIS A 290 -13.21 4.07 -29.72
C HIS A 290 -13.03 4.45 -31.21
N LYS A 291 -13.75 3.78 -32.11
CA LYS A 291 -13.65 3.98 -33.57
C LYS A 291 -14.11 5.37 -34.04
N HIS A 292 -15.02 6.00 -33.30
CA HIS A 292 -15.57 7.32 -33.61
C HIS A 292 -15.71 8.13 -32.33
N PHE A 293 -15.03 9.27 -32.21
CA PHE A 293 -15.33 10.26 -31.17
C PHE A 293 -16.74 10.79 -31.42
N SER A 294 -17.79 10.34 -30.72
CA SER A 294 -19.11 10.97 -30.87
C SER A 294 -19.03 12.41 -30.36
N LEU A 295 -18.73 13.33 -31.28
CA LEU A 295 -18.46 14.73 -30.98
C LEU A 295 -19.71 15.48 -30.53
N ILE A 296 -20.92 15.01 -30.84
CA ILE A 296 -22.17 15.51 -30.26
C ILE A 296 -23.21 14.37 -30.28
N GLY A 297 -23.94 14.18 -29.18
CA GLY A 297 -25.33 13.72 -29.23
C GLY A 297 -25.64 12.35 -29.85
N GLY A 298 -24.78 11.34 -29.72
CA GLY A 298 -25.10 9.97 -30.14
C GLY A 298 -25.21 9.80 -31.66
N ARG A 299 -24.53 10.66 -32.42
CA ARG A 299 -24.38 10.51 -33.86
C ARG A 299 -23.06 9.76 -34.14
N ASP A 300 -23.16 8.71 -34.96
CA ASP A 300 -22.09 7.75 -35.27
C ASP A 300 -21.03 8.30 -36.25
N ASP A 301 -21.08 9.59 -36.58
CA ASP A 301 -20.23 10.29 -37.55
C ASP A 301 -18.99 10.95 -36.91
N GLY A 302 -18.54 10.41 -35.77
CA GLY A 302 -17.39 10.92 -35.04
C GLY A 302 -16.08 10.90 -35.83
N GLU A 303 -15.28 11.95 -35.68
CA GLU A 303 -13.96 12.00 -36.31
C GLU A 303 -13.06 10.87 -35.79
N PRO A 304 -12.30 10.23 -36.68
CA PRO A 304 -11.34 9.23 -36.27
C PRO A 304 -10.23 9.90 -35.44
N ARG A 305 -9.74 9.16 -34.44
CA ARG A 305 -8.59 9.59 -33.65
C ARG A 305 -7.41 9.91 -34.60
N PRO A 306 -6.75 11.08 -34.45
CA PRO A 306 -5.62 11.45 -35.30
C PRO A 306 -4.56 10.35 -35.38
N ALA A 307 -4.05 10.10 -36.58
CA ALA A 307 -3.05 9.05 -36.84
C ALA A 307 -1.84 9.08 -35.88
N PRO A 308 -1.28 10.25 -35.49
CA PRO A 308 -0.18 10.30 -34.51
C PRO A 308 -0.54 9.67 -33.16
N LEU A 309 -1.78 9.88 -32.67
CA LEU A 309 -2.22 9.32 -31.40
C LEU A 309 -2.46 7.82 -31.51
N THR A 310 -3.06 7.37 -32.61
CA THR A 310 -3.26 5.93 -32.86
C THR A 310 -1.90 5.20 -32.90
N ALA A 311 -0.91 5.79 -33.59
CA ALA A 311 0.45 5.26 -33.60
C ALA A 311 1.09 5.27 -32.21
N ALA A 312 0.92 6.34 -31.42
CA ALA A 312 1.44 6.42 -30.05
C ALA A 312 0.85 5.34 -29.14
N ILE A 313 -0.44 5.02 -29.27
CA ILE A 313 -1.09 3.98 -28.46
C ILE A 313 -0.59 2.59 -28.86
N ILE A 314 -0.51 2.30 -30.17
CA ILE A 314 0.05 1.04 -30.67
C ILE A 314 1.50 0.87 -30.21
N LEU A 315 2.30 1.94 -30.29
CA LEU A 315 3.67 1.96 -29.79
C LEU A 315 3.71 1.68 -28.28
N SER A 316 2.85 2.34 -27.48
CA SER A 316 2.77 2.12 -26.03
C SER A 316 2.42 0.67 -25.67
N ILE A 317 1.45 0.06 -26.36
CA ILE A 317 1.09 -1.36 -26.19
C ILE A 317 2.30 -2.25 -26.54
N SER A 318 2.94 -1.97 -27.68
CA SER A 318 4.07 -2.76 -28.18
C SER A 318 5.26 -2.69 -27.23
N LEU A 319 5.58 -1.50 -26.71
CA LEU A 319 6.65 -1.29 -25.74
C LEU A 319 6.39 -2.04 -24.44
N GLN A 320 5.15 -2.02 -23.92
CA GLN A 320 4.81 -2.76 -22.70
C GLN A 320 4.91 -4.28 -22.91
N ALA A 321 4.44 -4.79 -24.05
CA ALA A 321 4.54 -6.22 -24.38
C ALA A 321 6.00 -6.67 -24.55
N VAL A 322 6.80 -5.92 -25.30
CA VAL A 322 8.23 -6.20 -25.49
C VAL A 322 8.98 -6.10 -24.17
N ALA A 323 8.69 -5.11 -23.33
CA ALA A 323 9.31 -4.96 -22.01
C ALA A 323 9.04 -6.17 -21.12
N LEU A 324 7.81 -6.70 -21.13
CA LEU A 324 7.48 -7.90 -20.35
C LEU A 324 8.22 -9.14 -20.87
N LEU A 325 8.34 -9.30 -22.20
CA LEU A 325 9.07 -10.42 -22.82
C LEU A 325 10.59 -10.32 -22.65
N ALA A 326 11.13 -9.10 -22.63
CA ALA A 326 12.54 -8.84 -22.45
C ALA A 326 12.96 -8.77 -20.97
N ALA A 327 12.00 -8.69 -20.04
CA ALA A 327 12.28 -8.69 -18.62
C ALA A 327 13.09 -9.95 -18.26
N PRO A 328 14.21 -9.82 -17.52
CA PRO A 328 15.11 -10.93 -17.26
C PRO A 328 14.38 -12.12 -16.64
N ALA A 329 14.57 -13.31 -17.20
CA ALA A 329 13.87 -14.55 -16.79
C ALA A 329 14.14 -14.92 -15.32
N ASP A 330 15.27 -14.48 -14.76
CA ASP A 330 15.60 -14.64 -13.34
C ASP A 330 14.70 -13.80 -12.40
N GLU A 331 13.99 -12.80 -12.93
CA GLU A 331 12.93 -12.06 -12.21
C GLU A 331 11.52 -12.41 -12.70
N ALA A 332 11.39 -12.89 -13.95
CA ALA A 332 10.11 -13.24 -14.55
C ALA A 332 9.66 -14.72 -14.32
N GLY A 333 10.53 -15.59 -13.78
CA GLY A 333 10.23 -17.04 -13.69
C GLY A 333 10.91 -17.88 -12.60
N ALA A 334 11.84 -17.34 -11.80
CA ALA A 334 12.43 -18.04 -10.65
C ALA A 334 12.57 -17.08 -9.45
N PRO A 335 12.35 -17.53 -8.21
CA PRO A 335 12.18 -16.65 -7.06
C PRO A 335 13.51 -15.99 -6.67
N ALA A 336 13.43 -14.75 -6.16
CA ALA A 336 14.54 -13.98 -5.61
C ALA A 336 15.15 -14.59 -4.32
N THR A 337 15.57 -15.86 -4.36
CA THR A 337 16.04 -16.63 -3.20
C THR A 337 17.53 -16.48 -2.87
N ALA A 338 18.34 -15.75 -3.65
CA ALA A 338 19.80 -15.80 -3.46
C ALA A 338 20.44 -14.58 -2.79
N LYS A 339 19.78 -13.40 -2.77
CA LYS A 339 20.41 -12.18 -2.23
C LYS A 339 19.94 -11.76 -0.83
N GLN A 340 18.82 -12.28 -0.33
CA GLN A 340 18.24 -11.80 0.92
C GLN A 340 18.80 -12.49 2.18
N ASN A 341 19.25 -13.76 2.07
CA ASN A 341 19.87 -14.45 3.22
C ASN A 341 21.15 -13.77 3.71
N LYS A 342 21.84 -13.01 2.85
CA LYS A 342 23.09 -12.34 3.24
C LYS A 342 22.88 -11.00 3.95
N ILE A 343 21.70 -10.39 3.86
CA ILE A 343 21.42 -9.07 4.46
C ILE A 343 20.67 -9.21 5.79
N VAL A 344 19.83 -10.25 5.92
CA VAL A 344 19.13 -10.55 7.19
C VAL A 344 20.14 -11.03 8.26
N ASP A 345 21.11 -11.87 7.90
CA ASP A 345 22.15 -12.32 8.85
C ASP A 345 23.00 -11.16 9.40
N VAL A 346 23.32 -10.13 8.60
CA VAL A 346 24.17 -9.02 9.04
C VAL A 346 23.42 -8.07 9.99
N ALA A 347 22.11 -7.87 9.77
CA ALA A 347 21.31 -7.01 10.64
C ALA A 347 21.00 -7.69 12.00
N ASP A 348 20.85 -9.01 12.01
CA ASP A 348 20.67 -9.78 13.25
C ASP A 348 22.00 -9.98 14.00
N GLU A 349 23.15 -10.01 13.30
CA GLU A 349 24.49 -10.05 13.90
C GLU A 349 24.90 -8.69 14.52
N GLU A 350 24.50 -7.57 13.93
CA GLU A 350 24.75 -6.23 14.49
C GLU A 350 23.86 -5.94 15.73
N ALA A 351 22.63 -6.45 15.76
CA ALA A 351 21.76 -6.38 16.94
C ALA A 351 22.21 -7.31 18.09
N ALA A 352 22.88 -8.43 17.78
CA ALA A 352 23.46 -9.31 18.79
C ALA A 352 24.74 -8.72 19.42
N ALA A 353 25.50 -7.91 18.68
CA ALA A 353 26.72 -7.27 19.19
C ALA A 353 26.43 -6.15 20.22
N GLU A 354 25.29 -5.45 20.11
CA GLU A 354 24.89 -4.44 21.11
C GLU A 354 24.30 -5.07 22.41
N SER A 355 23.90 -6.35 22.37
CA SER A 355 23.37 -7.07 23.54
C SER A 355 24.46 -7.72 24.41
N SER A 356 25.70 -7.86 23.94
CA SER A 356 26.81 -8.34 24.76
C SER A 356 27.51 -7.17 25.45
N GLY A 357 26.97 -6.75 26.59
CA GLY A 357 27.56 -5.72 27.45
C GLY A 357 28.97 -6.08 27.91
N ALA A 358 29.98 -5.64 27.17
CA ALA A 358 31.35 -5.57 27.62
C ALA A 358 31.59 -4.19 28.25
N THR A 359 31.48 -4.13 29.57
CA THR A 359 31.79 -2.95 30.39
C THR A 359 33.26 -2.55 30.20
N VAL A 360 33.52 -1.55 29.36
CA VAL A 360 34.85 -0.94 29.23
C VAL A 360 35.08 -0.02 30.44
N THR A 361 35.90 -0.48 31.37
CA THR A 361 36.44 0.35 32.46
C THR A 361 37.32 1.48 31.91
N PRO A 362 37.15 2.74 32.36
CA PRO A 362 37.96 3.85 31.88
C PRO A 362 39.37 3.77 32.46
N THR A 363 40.36 3.54 31.61
CA THR A 363 41.77 3.60 31.98
C THR A 363 42.19 5.07 32.16
N LYS A 364 42.56 5.39 33.40
CA LYS A 364 43.13 6.66 33.85
C LYS A 364 44.47 6.92 33.15
N VAL A 365 44.48 7.77 32.13
CA VAL A 365 45.71 8.22 31.47
C VAL A 365 46.37 9.31 32.31
N THR A 366 47.46 8.95 32.98
CA THR A 366 48.39 9.86 33.65
C THR A 366 49.20 10.65 32.63
N ARG A 367 48.91 11.95 32.51
CA ARG A 367 49.68 12.90 31.69
C ARG A 367 51.03 13.17 32.36
N LYS A 368 52.11 12.60 31.82
CA LYS A 368 53.49 12.86 32.24
C LYS A 368 53.99 14.14 31.58
N LEU A 369 54.35 15.12 32.42
CA LEU A 369 55.14 16.30 32.08
C LEU A 369 56.53 15.88 31.58
N GLY A 370 56.97 16.44 30.46
CA GLY A 370 58.29 16.25 29.89
C GLY A 370 58.56 17.38 28.90
N GLY A 371 59.49 18.27 29.24
CA GLY A 371 59.75 19.49 28.50
C GLY A 371 60.85 19.38 27.44
N SER A 372 61.02 20.52 26.79
CA SER A 372 62.26 21.08 26.22
C SER A 372 62.57 20.89 24.73
N ALA A 373 62.60 22.06 24.09
CA ALA A 373 63.69 22.62 23.28
C ALA A 373 63.63 22.57 21.74
N ASN A 374 63.68 23.80 21.22
CA ASN A 374 64.40 24.29 20.05
C ASN A 374 63.81 24.13 18.64
N GLY A 375 63.74 25.28 17.95
CA GLY A 375 64.08 25.36 16.52
C GLY A 375 63.07 26.09 15.64
N SER A 376 63.13 27.42 15.61
CA SER A 376 62.80 28.25 14.43
C SER A 376 64.11 28.55 13.67
N PRO A 377 64.15 29.20 12.49
CA PRO A 377 63.15 29.39 11.41
C PRO A 377 63.75 29.10 10.01
N THR A 378 62.95 29.15 8.93
CA THR A 378 63.22 29.88 7.64
C THR A 378 62.21 29.43 6.56
N LYS A 379 61.36 30.35 6.06
CA LYS A 379 61.43 31.03 4.75
C LYS A 379 61.61 30.10 3.53
N LYS A 380 60.56 29.97 2.72
CA LYS A 380 60.46 30.61 1.39
C LYS A 380 59.02 30.68 0.94
#